data_AF-A0A2N0HD75-F1
#
_entry.id   AF-A0A2N0HD75-F1
#
_cell.length_a   1.000
_cell.length_b   1.000
_cell.length_c   1.000
_cell.angle_alpha   90.00
_cell.angle_beta   90.00
_cell.angle_gamma   90.00
#
_symmetry.space_group_name_H-M   'P 1'
#
loop_
_entity.id
_entity.type
_entity.pdbx_description
1 polymer ?
#
loop_
_entity_poly.entity_id
_entity_poly.type
_entity_poly.pdbx_seq_one_letter_code
_entity_poly.pdbx_strand_id
1 'polypeptide(L)' 'MKIFKAPRLTTQIMIVLFALTLANCSVGVATNNGTTKTKKVPPGQAKKMTGQKSAKNYAPGHNK' A
#
# COMPACT_ATOMS: atom_id res chain seq x y z
N MET A 1 -8.41 37.92 -27.12
CA MET A 1 -8.73 36.65 -26.42
C MET A 1 -10.19 36.32 -26.65
N LYS A 2 -10.50 35.28 -27.44
CA LYS A 2 -11.88 34.84 -27.65
C LYS A 2 -12.24 33.89 -26.51
N ILE A 3 -13.09 34.36 -25.61
CA ILE A 3 -13.56 33.59 -24.45
C ILE A 3 -14.62 32.62 -24.98
N PHE A 4 -14.21 31.37 -25.25
CA PHE A 4 -15.10 30.31 -25.73
C PHE A 4 -16.18 30.04 -24.67
N LYS A 5 -17.39 30.55 -24.90
CA LYS A 5 -18.60 30.27 -24.11
C LYS A 5 -19.19 28.92 -24.53
N ALA A 6 -18.51 27.82 -24.20
CA ALA A 6 -19.03 26.47 -24.37
C ALA A 6 -19.19 25.79 -22.99
N PRO A 7 -20.14 26.25 -22.15
CA PRO A 7 -20.20 25.90 -20.73
C PRO A 7 -20.28 24.39 -20.49
N ARG A 8 -21.02 23.65 -21.32
CA ARG A 8 -21.11 22.19 -21.22
C ARG A 8 -19.77 21.50 -21.51
N LEU A 9 -19.03 21.97 -22.51
CA LEU A 9 -17.72 21.42 -22.86
C LEU A 9 -16.70 21.73 -21.74
N THR A 10 -16.69 22.95 -21.22
CA THR A 10 -15.77 23.36 -20.14
C THR A 10 -16.04 22.58 -18.85
N THR A 11 -17.30 22.34 -18.50
CA THR A 11 -17.66 21.51 -17.34
C THR A 11 -17.23 20.06 -17.50
N GLN A 12 -17.43 19.46 -18.68
CA GLN A 12 -16.98 18.09 -18.97
C GLN A 12 -15.45 17.97 -18.86
N ILE A 13 -14.70 18.94 -19.40
CA ILE A 13 -13.24 18.97 -19.32
C ILE A 13 -12.76 19.04 -17.86
N MET A 14 -13.38 19.89 -17.02
CA MET A 14 -13.03 20.00 -15.59
C MET A 14 -13.28 18.70 -14.82
N ILE A 15 -14.39 18.00 -15.10
CA ILE A 15 -14.71 16.71 -14.46
C ILE A 15 -13.69 15.64 -14.85
N VAL A 16 -13.36 15.53 -16.14
CA VAL A 16 -12.38 14.56 -16.63
C VAL A 16 -11.00 14.83 -16.05
N LEU A 17 -10.59 16.10 -15.98
CA LEU A 17 -9.30 16.49 -15.40
C LEU A 17 -9.20 16.15 -13.91
N PHE A 18 -10.29 16.32 -13.16
CA PHE A 18 -10.36 15.95 -11.74
C PHE A 18 -10.34 14.43 -11.52
N ALA A 19 -10.98 13.64 -12.38
CA ALA A 19 -10.95 12.18 -12.27
C ALA A 19 -9.54 11.60 -12.50
N LEU A 20 -8.76 12.20 -13.41
CA LEU A 20 -7.40 11.76 -13.71
C LEU A 20 -6.42 11.95 -12.54
N THR A 21 -6.62 12.97 -11.69
CA THR A 21 -5.72 13.20 -10.53
C THR A 21 -5.90 12.15 -9.43
N LEU A 22 -7.11 11.58 -9.30
CA LEU A 22 -7.41 10.52 -8.32
C LEU A 22 -6.89 9.14 -8.76
N ALA A 23 -6.73 8.92 -10.08
CA ALA A 23 -6.33 7.62 -10.61
C ALA A 23 -4.86 7.23 -10.32
N ASN A 24 -4.00 8.18 -9.98
CA ASN A 24 -2.56 7.94 -9.80
C ASN A 24 -2.14 7.67 -8.34
N CYS A 25 -3.09 7.42 -7.44
CA CYS A 25 -2.80 7.05 -6.06
C CYS A 25 -2.50 5.55 -5.98
N SER A 26 -1.27 5.15 -6.33
CA SER A 26 -0.78 3.78 -6.15
C SER A 26 0.01 3.67 -4.85
N VAL A 27 -0.52 2.94 -3.87
CA VAL A 27 0.21 2.58 -2.65
C VAL A 27 1.12 1.41 -2.98
N GLY A 28 2.36 1.71 -3.38
CA GLY A 28 3.41 0.72 -3.51
C GLY A 28 3.79 0.17 -2.14
N VAL A 29 3.20 -0.95 -1.73
CA VAL A 29 3.74 -1.73 -0.61
C VAL A 29 5.07 -2.33 -1.08
N ALA A 30 6.18 -1.79 -0.57
CA ALA A 30 7.50 -2.36 -0.76
C ALA A 30 7.54 -3.74 -0.09
N THR A 31 7.10 -4.78 -0.81
CA THR A 31 7.49 -6.15 -0.51
C THR A 31 8.98 -6.22 -0.83
N ASN A 32 9.79 -6.08 0.21
CA ASN A 32 11.21 -6.40 0.19
C ASN A 32 11.35 -7.92 -0.05
N ASN A 33 11.08 -8.39 -1.27
CA ASN A 33 11.47 -9.72 -1.73
C ASN A 33 12.97 -9.70 -2.08
N GLY A 34 13.78 -9.24 -1.13
CA GLY A 34 15.22 -9.37 -1.19
C GLY A 34 15.56 -10.83 -0.96
N THR A 35 16.10 -11.48 -2.00
CA THR A 35 16.71 -12.81 -1.99
C THR A 35 17.73 -12.94 -0.85
N THR A 36 17.26 -13.25 0.35
CA THR A 36 18.10 -13.42 1.53
C THR A 36 17.66 -14.68 2.24
N LYS A 37 18.40 -15.77 1.95
CA LYS A 37 18.57 -16.98 2.78
C LYS A 37 17.51 -17.09 3.89
N THR A 38 16.32 -17.59 3.58
CA THR A 38 15.16 -17.84 4.48
C THR A 38 15.41 -17.39 5.93
N LYS A 39 15.47 -16.07 6.17
CA LYS A 39 15.60 -15.58 7.55
C LYS A 39 14.26 -15.83 8.20
N LYS A 40 14.27 -16.62 9.28
CA LYS A 40 13.10 -16.93 10.08
C LYS A 40 12.33 -15.64 10.35
N VAL A 41 11.03 -15.65 10.06
CA VAL A 41 10.14 -14.49 10.26
C VAL A 41 10.37 -13.96 11.68
N PRO A 42 10.69 -12.66 11.86
CA PRO A 42 10.95 -12.12 13.19
C PRO A 42 9.74 -12.36 14.10
N PRO A 43 9.95 -12.64 15.39
CA PRO A 43 8.91 -13.11 16.30
C PRO A 43 7.72 -12.15 16.41
N GLY A 44 7.95 -10.85 16.24
CA GLY A 44 6.89 -9.84 16.18
C GLY A 44 6.00 -9.93 14.93
N GLN A 45 6.55 -10.28 13.78
CA GLN A 45 5.77 -10.52 12.55
C GLN A 45 5.07 -11.89 12.62
N ALA A 46 5.76 -12.93 13.09
CA ALA A 46 5.19 -14.27 13.27
C ALA A 46 3.96 -14.23 14.19
N LYS A 47 4.06 -13.51 15.32
CA LYS A 47 2.93 -13.26 16.24
C LYS A 47 1.72 -12.64 15.53
N LYS A 48 1.95 -11.65 14.65
CA LYS A 48 0.87 -10.98 13.91
C LYS A 48 0.23 -11.91 12.88
N MET A 49 1.03 -12.72 12.20
CA MET A 49 0.55 -13.72 11.24
C MET A 49 -0.28 -14.82 11.92
N THR A 50 0.09 -15.24 13.13
CA THR A 50 -0.59 -16.33 13.85
C THR A 50 -1.71 -15.87 14.76
N GLY A 51 -1.97 -14.56 14.84
CA GLY A 51 -3.01 -13.98 15.70
C GLY A 51 -2.78 -14.16 17.20
N GLN A 52 -1.57 -14.57 17.63
CA GLN A 52 -1.29 -14.84 19.03
C GLN A 52 -1.04 -13.54 19.81
N LYS A 53 -1.46 -13.50 21.09
CA LYS A 53 -1.21 -12.35 21.97
C LYS A 53 0.27 -12.22 22.38
N SER A 54 1.08 -13.27 22.25
CA SER A 54 2.48 -13.28 22.69
C SER A 54 3.43 -13.82 21.61
N ALA A 55 4.62 -13.21 21.52
CA ALA A 55 5.68 -13.64 20.61
C ALA A 55 6.64 -14.65 21.26
N LYS A 56 6.36 -15.04 22.51
CA LYS A 56 7.19 -15.90 23.35
C LYS A 56 7.53 -17.24 22.64
N ASN A 57 6.56 -17.85 21.99
CA ASN A 57 6.71 -19.13 21.27
C ASN A 57 7.56 -19.03 19.98
N TYR A 58 7.78 -17.82 19.48
CA TYR A 58 8.58 -17.56 18.28
C TYR A 58 9.96 -17.00 18.61
N ALA A 59 10.24 -16.72 19.90
CA ALA A 59 11.52 -16.22 20.35
C ALA A 59 12.61 -17.31 20.24
N PRO A 60 13.86 -16.94 19.86
CA PRO A 60 14.96 -17.89 19.81
C PRO A 60 15.22 -18.48 21.20
N GLY A 61 15.27 -19.81 21.29
CA GLY A 61 15.48 -20.53 22.55
C GLY A 61 14.22 -20.79 23.39
N HIS A 62 13.01 -20.52 22.89
CA HIS A 62 11.76 -20.92 23.59
C HIS A 62 11.26 -22.32 23.22
N ASN A 63 11.66 -22.83 22.05
CA ASN A 63 11.30 -24.18 21.57
C ASN A 63 12.51 -25.11 21.66
N LYS A 64 13.09 -25.21 22.86
CA LYS A 64 14.03 -26.27 23.19
C LYS A 64 13.30 -27.30 24.05
#